data_AF-A0A7G9GNB9-F1
#
_entry.id   AF-A0A7G9GNB9-F1
#
_cell.length_a   1.000
_cell.length_b   1.000
_cell.length_c   1.000
_cell.angle_alpha   90.00
_cell.angle_beta   90.00
_cell.angle_gamma   90.00
#
_symmetry.space_group_name_H-M   'P 1'
#
loop_
_entity.id
_entity.type
_entity.pdbx_description
1 polymer ?
#
loop_
_entity_poly.entity_id
_entity_poly.type
_entity_poly.pdbx_seq_one_letter_code
_entity_poly.pdbx_strand_id
1 'polypeptide(L)' 'MKFDGKYDKVIQEIAEEEGITVQDVRIYMEEAIEKAYSANNPSFMKMFGYKKPTIEEFIEIVTMNLQKSRS' A
#
# COMPACT_ATOMS: atom_id res chain seq x y z
N MET A 1 -10.25 10.34 15.44
CA MET A 1 -10.35 9.41 14.31
C MET A 1 -10.04 8.03 14.85
N LYS A 2 -10.96 7.06 14.72
CA LYS A 2 -10.63 5.66 14.97
C LYS A 2 -10.12 5.08 13.66
N PHE A 3 -8.91 4.58 13.71
CA PHE A 3 -8.28 3.86 12.62
C PHE A 3 -8.70 2.40 12.82
N ASP A 4 -9.66 1.92 12.01
CA ASP A 4 -10.27 0.58 12.09
C ASP A 4 -9.89 -0.31 10.87
N GLY A 5 -8.73 -0.06 10.28
CA GLY A 5 -8.17 -0.79 9.15
C GLY A 5 -7.31 -1.98 9.58
N LYS A 6 -7.36 -3.06 8.78
CA LYS A 6 -6.61 -4.32 9.00
C LYS A 6 -5.10 -4.13 9.22
N TYR A 7 -4.54 -3.05 8.69
CA TYR A 7 -3.11 -2.75 8.68
C TYR A 7 -2.70 -1.63 9.65
N ASP A 8 -3.60 -1.14 10.49
CA ASP A 8 -3.32 0.04 11.31
C ASP A 8 -2.22 -0.16 12.35
N LYS A 9 -2.09 -1.36 12.92
CA LYS A 9 -0.98 -1.67 13.83
C LYS A 9 0.37 -1.52 13.14
N VAL A 10 0.49 -2.01 11.90
CA VAL A 10 1.72 -1.92 11.11
C VAL A 10 1.98 -0.47 10.68
N ILE A 11 0.94 0.26 10.26
CA ILE A 11 1.06 1.67 9.90
C ILE A 11 1.51 2.50 11.12
N GLN A 12 1.00 2.19 12.31
CA GLN A 12 1.41 2.82 13.55
C GLN A 12 2.86 2.49 13.92
N GLU A 13 3.28 1.22 13.80
CA GLU A 13 4.68 0.82 14.02
C GLU A 13 5.62 1.57 13.08
N ILE A 14 5.29 1.68 11.78
CA ILE A 14 6.08 2.47 10.81
C ILE A 14 6.14 3.95 11.22
N ALA A 15 5.02 4.53 11.65
CA ALA A 15 4.99 5.93 12.09
C ALA A 15 5.91 6.17 13.29
N GLU A 16 5.91 5.25 14.26
CA GLU A 16 6.77 5.31 15.44
C GLU A 16 8.26 5.12 15.09
N GLU A 17 8.57 4.16 14.22
CA GLU A 17 9.95 3.89 13.76
C GLU A 17 10.54 5.07 12.98
N GLU A 18 9.76 5.68 12.09
CA GLU A 18 10.20 6.79 11.24
C GLU A 18 10.05 8.17 11.93
N GLY A 19 9.45 8.22 13.12
CA GLY A 19 9.24 9.47 13.87
C GLY A 19 8.27 10.45 13.20
N ILE A 20 7.28 9.92 12.48
CA ILE A 20 6.25 10.69 11.74
C ILE A 20 4.85 10.33 12.23
N THR A 21 3.81 10.97 11.69
CA THR A 21 2.44 10.62 12.06
C THR A 21 1.89 9.46 11.22
N VAL A 22 0.90 8.75 11.75
CA VAL A 22 0.11 7.76 10.99
C VAL A 22 -0.49 8.35 9.71
N GLN A 23 -0.85 9.64 9.76
CA GLN A 23 -1.37 10.35 8.59
C GLN A 23 -0.29 10.54 7.51
N ASP A 24 0.94 10.86 7.90
CA ASP A 24 2.06 11.00 6.97
C ASP A 24 2.38 9.68 6.27
N VAL A 25 2.39 8.57 7.01
CA VAL A 25 2.59 7.22 6.42
C VAL A 25 1.53 6.96 5.34
N ARG A 26 0.25 7.23 5.64
CA ARG A 26 -0.84 7.03 4.67
C ARG A 26 -0.69 7.91 3.44
N ILE A 27 -0.33 9.19 3.62
CA ILE A 27 -0.07 10.11 2.50
C ILE A 27 1.06 9.56 1.62
N TYR A 28 2.19 9.16 2.20
CA TYR A 28 3.31 8.62 1.42
C TYR A 28 2.95 7.34 0.67
N MET A 29 2.16 6.46 1.28
CA MET A 29 1.66 5.26 0.60
C MET A 29 0.73 5.61 -0.57
N GLU A 30 -0.19 6.56 -0.39
CA GLU A 30 -1.08 7.03 -1.47
C GLU A 30 -0.29 7.64 -2.63
N GLU A 31 0.71 8.48 -2.33
CA GLU A 31 1.58 9.09 -3.35
C GLU A 31 2.40 8.05 -4.11
N ALA A 32 2.93 7.04 -3.41
CA ALA A 32 3.68 5.96 -4.05
C ALA A 32 2.77 5.13 -4.98
N ILE A 33 1.56 4.80 -4.55
CA ILE A 33 0.57 4.08 -5.36
C ILE A 33 0.16 4.93 -6.58
N GLU A 34 -0.13 6.21 -6.37
CA GLU A 34 -0.49 7.13 -7.44
C GLU A 34 0.62 7.23 -8.49
N LYS A 35 1.87 7.41 -8.04
CA LYS A 35 3.03 7.50 -8.93
C LYS A 35 3.22 6.20 -9.74
N ALA A 36 3.05 5.04 -9.11
CA ALA A 36 3.15 3.75 -9.79
C ALA A 36 2.03 3.54 -10.82
N TYR A 37 0.80 3.97 -10.49
CA TYR A 37 -0.36 3.89 -11.37
C TYR A 37 -0.24 4.85 -12.56
N SER A 38 0.09 6.12 -12.30
CA SER A 38 0.25 7.18 -13.31
C SER A 38 1.40 6.93 -14.29
N ALA A 39 2.40 6.12 -13.91
CA ALA A 39 3.48 5.71 -14.81
C ALA A 39 3.02 4.75 -15.94
N ASN A 40 1.74 4.36 -15.99
CA ASN A 40 1.20 3.36 -16.93
C ASN A 40 2.05 2.09 -16.97
N ASN A 41 2.61 1.70 -15.81
CA ASN A 41 3.50 0.56 -15.72
C ASN A 41 2.72 -0.72 -16.08
N PRO A 42 3.08 -1.44 -17.15
CA PRO A 42 2.32 -2.62 -17.59
C PRO A 42 2.27 -3.74 -16.54
N SER A 43 3.33 -3.87 -15.73
CA SER A 43 3.38 -4.84 -14.63
C SER A 43 2.44 -4.44 -13.50
N PHE A 44 2.32 -3.15 -13.21
CA PHE A 44 1.34 -2.63 -12.24
C PHE A 44 -0.09 -2.87 -12.74
N MET A 45 -0.38 -2.51 -13.99
CA MET A 45 -1.70 -2.74 -14.60
C MET A 45 -2.07 -4.22 -14.66
N LYS A 46 -1.10 -5.11 -14.90
CA LYS A 46 -1.32 -6.57 -14.85
C LYS A 46 -1.69 -7.08 -13.45
N MET A 47 -1.17 -6.43 -12.41
CA MET A 47 -1.36 -6.84 -11.01
C MET A 47 -2.61 -6.22 -10.38
N PHE A 48 -2.94 -4.97 -10.69
CA PHE A 48 -4.02 -4.20 -10.05
C PHE A 48 -5.17 -3.82 -11.00
N GLY A 49 -5.04 -4.08 -12.30
CA GLY A 49 -6.02 -3.69 -13.32
C GLY A 49 -5.99 -2.19 -13.63
N TYR A 50 -7.06 -1.70 -14.27
CA TYR A 50 -7.23 -0.30 -14.68
C TYR A 50 -7.85 0.59 -13.58
N LYS A 51 -7.91 0.10 -12.34
CA LYS A 51 -8.40 0.88 -11.20
C LYS A 51 -7.23 1.05 -10.24
N LYS A 52 -6.96 2.30 -9.83
CA LYS A 52 -5.98 2.56 -8.78
C LYS A 52 -6.43 1.86 -7.49
N PRO A 53 -5.59 0.99 -6.89
CA PRO A 53 -5.94 0.31 -5.66
C PRO A 53 -5.94 1.27 -4.47
N THR A 54 -6.71 0.96 -3.44
CA THR A 54 -6.53 1.55 -2.11
C THR A 54 -5.23 1.03 -1.48
N ILE A 55 -4.79 1.65 -0.37
CA ILE A 55 -3.66 1.14 0.42
C ILE A 55 -3.87 -0.33 0.81
N GLU A 56 -5.06 -0.68 1.29
CA GLU A 56 -5.35 -2.02 1.79
C GLU A 56 -5.35 -3.05 0.66
N GLU A 57 -6.01 -2.74 -0.46
CA GLU A 57 -5.99 -3.57 -1.68
C GLU A 57 -4.55 -3.76 -2.19
N PHE A 58 -3.74 -2.69 -2.13
CA PHE A 58 -2.35 -2.75 -2.55
C PHE A 58 -1.53 -3.72 -1.67
N ILE A 59 -1.62 -3.58 -0.34
CA ILE A 59 -0.92 -4.47 0.59
C ILE A 59 -1.35 -5.92 0.39
N GLU A 60 -2.65 -6.19 0.25
CA GLU A 60 -3.18 -7.53 0.09
C GLU A 60 -2.65 -8.22 -1.18
N ILE A 61 -2.76 -7.55 -2.33
CA ILE A 61 -2.34 -8.11 -3.61
C ILE A 61 -0.83 -8.33 -3.64
N VAL A 62 -0.03 -7.38 -3.13
CA VAL A 62 1.43 -7.54 -3.06
C VAL A 62 1.80 -8.71 -2.16
N THR A 63 1.18 -8.82 -0.98
CA THR A 63 1.43 -9.92 -0.03
C THR A 63 1.09 -11.27 -0.66
N MET A 64 -0.06 -11.39 -1.32
CA MET A 64 -0.46 -12.62 -2.01
C MET A 64 0.53 -13.02 -3.11
N ASN A 65 1.01 -12.06 -3.90
CA ASN A 65 1.97 -12.34 -4.97
C ASN A 65 3.34 -12.76 -4.41
N LEU A 66 3.79 -12.15 -3.30
CA LEU A 66 5.02 -12.53 -2.62
C LEU A 66 4.94 -13.90 -1.95
N GLN A 67 3.76 -14.32 -1.49
CA GLN A 67 3.54 -15.67 -0.98
C GLN A 67 3.59 -16.71 -2.10
N LYS A 68 2.95 -16.42 -3.24
CA LYS A 68 2.96 -17.30 -4.43
C LYS A 68 4.35 -17.46 -5.05
N SER A 69 5.21 -16.45 -5.00
CA SER A 69 6.56 -16.55 -5.56
C SER A 69 7.53 -17.36 -4.71
N ARG A 70 7.13 -17.74 -3.48
CA ARG A 70 7.92 -18.54 -2.53
C ARG A 70 7.50 -20.02 -2.49
N SER A 71 6.44 -20.40 -3.20
CA SER A 71 5.89 -21.75 -3.32
C SER A 71 6.21 -22.35 -4.68
#